data_AF-A0A940J0D8-F1
#
_entry.id   AF-A0A940J0D8-F1
#
_cell.length_a   1.000
_cell.length_b   1.000
_cell.length_c   1.000
_cell.angle_alpha   90.00
_cell.angle_beta   90.00
_cell.angle_gamma   90.00
#
_symmetry.space_group_name_H-M   'P 1'
#
loop_
_entity.id
_entity.type
_entity.pdbx_description
1 polymer ?
#
loop_
_entity_poly.entity_id
_entity_poly.type
_entity_poly.pdbx_seq_one_letter_code
_entity_poly.pdbx_strand_id
1 'polypeptide(L)'
;MATILATQLPYYKTTNGLGGAITSNKLTSAKLGDLFPHTTSDEARDGKTEYACIYIKNEHASELAQLVRNFIVSNTPSAGTVISIGAGTSAVNGVEQAISDINTAPSGVSFSTANGLANAINRPNLPAGQHMAIWVRKVTSPGTAGVSVDNAVIETRVDYVPD
;
A
#
# COMPACT_ATOMS: atom_id res chain seq x y z
N MET A 1 0.64 27.73 10.44
CA MET A 1 1.18 26.38 10.61
C MET A 1 0.93 25.60 9.35
N ALA A 2 1.92 24.88 8.83
CA ALA A 2 1.80 24.22 7.53
C ALA A 2 1.00 22.92 7.68
N THR A 3 0.26 22.59 6.64
CA THR A 3 -0.40 21.30 6.51
C THR A 3 0.55 20.41 5.74
N ILE A 4 0.93 19.25 6.29
CA ILE A 4 1.68 18.24 5.54
C ILE A 4 0.86 17.89 4.29
N LEU A 5 1.41 18.18 3.12
CA LEU A 5 0.79 17.86 1.84
C LEU A 5 0.97 16.36 1.55
N ALA A 6 0.04 15.77 0.80
CA ALA A 6 0.17 14.37 0.37
C ALA A 6 1.48 14.09 -0.39
N THR A 7 2.03 15.10 -1.08
CA THR A 7 3.34 15.03 -1.77
C THR A 7 4.53 14.89 -0.82
N GLN A 8 4.37 15.21 0.46
CA GLN A 8 5.38 15.07 1.52
C GLN A 8 5.29 13.72 2.25
N LEU A 9 4.34 12.86 1.83
CA LEU A 9 4.20 11.47 2.28
C LEU A 9 4.29 10.49 1.11
N PRO A 10 5.39 10.50 0.33
CA PRO A 10 5.52 9.61 -0.81
C PRO A 10 5.59 8.14 -0.38
N TYR A 11 5.19 7.28 -1.31
CA TYR A 11 5.39 5.85 -1.20
C TYR A 11 6.77 5.44 -1.70
N TYR A 12 7.35 4.43 -1.06
CA TYR A 12 8.67 3.90 -1.34
C TYR A 12 8.61 2.39 -1.53
N LYS A 13 9.44 1.87 -2.44
CA LYS A 13 9.60 0.43 -2.64
C LYS A 13 10.42 -0.19 -1.51
N THR A 14 10.15 -1.44 -1.18
CA THR A 14 11.11 -2.28 -0.45
C THR A 14 12.15 -2.86 -1.41
N THR A 15 13.20 -3.49 -0.87
CA THR A 15 14.29 -4.07 -1.68
C THR A 15 13.80 -5.00 -2.79
N ASN A 16 12.75 -5.78 -2.54
CA ASN A 16 12.21 -6.77 -3.48
C ASN A 16 10.70 -6.62 -3.73
N GLY A 17 10.04 -5.60 -3.17
CA GLY A 17 8.59 -5.43 -3.20
C GLY A 17 7.81 -6.42 -2.32
N LEU A 18 8.51 -7.30 -1.58
CA LEU A 18 7.94 -8.37 -0.75
C LEU A 18 8.27 -8.17 0.73
N GLY A 19 8.47 -6.93 1.15
CA GLY A 19 8.86 -6.56 2.51
C GLY A 19 10.35 -6.31 2.65
N GLY A 20 10.87 -6.35 3.88
CA GLY A 20 12.26 -5.99 4.16
C GLY A 20 12.50 -4.48 4.17
N ALA A 21 13.75 -4.06 4.01
CA ALA A 21 14.15 -2.67 4.18
C ALA A 21 13.53 -1.72 3.14
N ILE A 22 13.23 -0.50 3.57
CA ILE A 22 12.86 0.61 2.68
C ILE A 22 14.05 0.95 1.76
N THR A 23 13.76 1.36 0.54
CA THR A 23 14.76 1.85 -0.43
C THR A 23 14.61 3.35 -0.66
N SER A 24 15.55 3.97 -1.38
CA SER A 24 15.42 5.34 -1.88
C SER A 24 14.54 5.46 -3.14
N ASN A 25 13.99 4.35 -3.63
CA ASN A 25 13.18 4.33 -4.85
C ASN A 25 11.73 4.69 -4.53
N LYS A 26 11.35 5.92 -4.86
CA LYS A 26 9.96 6.38 -4.77
C LYS A 26 9.07 5.63 -5.77
N LEU A 27 7.83 5.38 -5.38
CA LEU A 27 6.77 4.99 -6.29
C LEU A 27 6.22 6.26 -6.94
N THR A 28 6.46 6.39 -8.25
CA THR A 28 5.99 7.52 -9.06
C THR A 28 4.45 7.58 -9.08
N SER A 29 3.80 6.43 -8.90
CA SER A 29 2.37 6.31 -8.63
C SER A 29 2.11 5.07 -7.77
N ALA A 30 1.09 5.08 -6.91
CA ALA A 30 0.64 3.89 -6.19
C ALA A 30 -0.29 3.03 -7.06
N LYS A 31 -0.04 2.96 -8.38
CA LYS A 31 -0.83 2.15 -9.32
C LYS A 31 -0.41 0.68 -9.22
N LEU A 32 -1.35 -0.21 -9.51
CA LEU A 32 -1.14 -1.66 -9.43
C LEU A 32 0.01 -2.16 -10.30
N GLY A 33 0.19 -1.62 -11.50
CA GLY A 33 1.28 -2.03 -12.41
C GLY A 33 2.69 -1.73 -11.90
N ASP A 34 2.84 -0.81 -10.94
CA ASP A 34 4.13 -0.54 -10.29
C ASP A 34 4.43 -1.52 -9.14
N LEU A 35 3.40 -2.25 -8.67
CA LEU A 35 3.44 -3.11 -7.49
C LEU A 35 3.36 -4.60 -7.83
N PHE A 36 2.58 -4.96 -8.85
CA PHE A 36 2.32 -6.33 -9.24
C PHE A 36 2.73 -6.55 -10.70
N PRO A 37 3.31 -7.72 -11.01
CA PRO A 37 3.52 -8.11 -12.39
C PRO A 37 2.16 -8.26 -13.11
N HIS A 38 2.22 -8.28 -14.44
CA HIS A 38 1.07 -8.60 -15.26
C HIS A 38 0.58 -10.02 -14.95
N THR A 39 -0.73 -10.18 -14.74
CA THR A 39 -1.38 -11.48 -14.57
C THR A 39 -1.69 -12.06 -15.95
N THR A 40 -1.12 -13.23 -16.26
CA THR A 40 -1.36 -13.93 -17.53
C THR A 40 -2.76 -14.54 -17.59
N SER A 41 -3.23 -14.88 -18.80
CA SER A 41 -4.55 -15.49 -18.99
C SER A 41 -4.70 -16.85 -18.29
N ASP A 42 -3.63 -17.65 -18.21
CA ASP A 42 -3.66 -18.93 -17.48
C ASP A 42 -3.75 -18.71 -15.96
N GLU A 43 -2.97 -17.76 -15.42
CA GLU A 43 -3.08 -17.39 -14.00
C GLU A 43 -4.46 -16.79 -13.65
N ALA A 44 -5.04 -16.01 -14.56
CA ALA A 44 -6.37 -15.46 -14.38
C ALA A 44 -7.47 -16.55 -14.46
N ARG A 45 -7.28 -17.58 -15.30
CA ARG A 45 -8.18 -18.75 -15.35
C ARG A 45 -8.21 -19.47 -14.01
N ASP A 46 -7.04 -19.72 -13.42
CA ASP A 46 -6.93 -20.51 -12.20
C ASP A 46 -7.20 -19.66 -10.94
N GLY A 47 -7.14 -18.34 -11.07
CA GLY A 47 -7.22 -17.39 -9.98
C GLY A 47 -5.88 -17.23 -9.27
N LYS A 48 -5.64 -16.04 -8.71
CA LYS A 48 -4.34 -15.71 -8.11
C LYS A 48 -4.51 -14.73 -6.95
N THR A 49 -3.75 -14.95 -5.88
CA THR A 49 -3.62 -13.96 -4.80
C THR A 49 -2.17 -13.54 -4.71
N GLU A 50 -1.93 -12.24 -4.80
CA GLU A 50 -0.60 -11.63 -4.82
C GLU A 50 -0.48 -10.58 -3.72
N TYR A 51 0.71 -10.45 -3.14
CA TYR A 51 1.03 -9.54 -2.05
C TYR A 51 2.24 -8.68 -2.40
N ALA A 52 2.18 -7.39 -2.06
CA ALA A 52 3.29 -6.47 -2.20
C ALA A 52 3.43 -5.60 -0.94
N CYS A 53 4.65 -5.27 -0.55
CA CYS A 53 4.94 -4.33 0.53
C CYS A 53 5.46 -3.03 -0.05
N ILE A 54 5.02 -1.92 0.55
CA ILE A 54 5.54 -0.57 0.30
C ILE A 54 5.73 0.15 1.63
N TYR A 55 6.47 1.24 1.62
CA TYR A 55 6.57 2.16 2.76
C TYR A 55 5.91 3.50 2.44
N ILE A 56 5.32 4.12 3.45
CA ILE A 56 5.13 5.58 3.49
C ILE A 56 6.27 6.19 4.29
N LYS A 57 6.80 7.32 3.82
CA LYS A 57 7.82 8.08 4.54
C LYS A 57 7.37 9.52 4.69
N ASN A 58 7.48 10.06 5.89
CA ASN A 58 7.29 11.49 6.11
C ASN A 58 8.57 12.22 5.70
N GLU A 59 8.52 12.90 4.56
CA GLU A 59 9.64 13.71 4.05
C GLU A 59 9.60 15.16 4.51
N HIS A 60 8.65 15.53 5.37
CA HIS A 60 8.70 16.84 6.00
C HIS A 60 9.99 16.98 6.83
N ALA A 61 10.57 18.18 6.84
CA ALA A 61 11.80 18.47 7.54
C ALA A 61 11.68 18.45 9.09
N SER A 62 10.47 18.49 9.64
CA SER A 62 10.26 18.77 11.07
C SER A 62 8.85 18.42 11.58
N GLU A 63 7.82 18.54 10.73
CA GLU A 63 6.44 18.30 11.14
C GLU A 63 6.13 16.81 11.33
N LEU A 64 5.38 16.53 12.39
CA LEU A 64 4.82 15.23 12.70
C LEU A 64 3.57 14.99 11.84
N ALA A 65 3.52 13.88 11.11
CA ALA A 65 2.28 13.44 10.47
C ALA A 65 1.39 12.78 11.53
N GLN A 66 0.32 13.47 11.90
CA GLN A 66 -0.67 13.00 12.87
C GLN A 66 -1.89 12.37 12.18
N LEU A 67 -2.59 11.51 12.90
CA LEU A 67 -3.84 10.87 12.44
C LEU A 67 -3.70 10.28 11.03
N VAL A 68 -2.60 9.56 10.80
CA VAL A 68 -2.28 9.00 9.49
C VAL A 68 -3.33 7.94 9.14
N ARG A 69 -3.91 8.03 7.94
CA ARG A 69 -4.96 7.15 7.44
C ARG A 69 -4.62 6.67 6.04
N ASN A 70 -4.67 5.36 5.81
CA ASN A 70 -4.52 4.76 4.48
C ASN A 70 -5.85 4.24 3.97
N PHE A 71 -6.21 4.54 2.73
CA PHE A 71 -7.44 4.07 2.11
C PHE A 71 -7.28 3.90 0.59
N ILE A 72 -8.21 3.17 -0.01
CA ILE A 72 -8.28 2.97 -1.45
C ILE A 72 -9.28 4.00 -2.01
N VAL A 73 -8.80 4.89 -2.89
CA VAL A 73 -9.62 5.94 -3.54
C VAL A 73 -10.43 5.35 -4.68
N SER A 74 -9.80 4.50 -5.48
CA SER A 74 -10.43 3.78 -6.58
C SER A 74 -9.89 2.37 -6.62
N ASN A 75 -10.78 1.39 -6.68
CA ASN A 75 -10.41 -0.01 -6.89
C ASN A 75 -10.29 -0.29 -8.40
N THR A 76 -9.80 -1.48 -8.71
CA THR A 76 -9.70 -1.99 -10.09
C THR A 76 -11.03 -1.90 -10.85
N PRO A 77 -11.01 -1.52 -12.15
CA PRO A 77 -12.18 -1.60 -13.00
C PRO A 77 -12.57 -3.04 -13.36
N SER A 78 -11.71 -4.02 -13.08
CA SER A 78 -12.00 -5.44 -13.29
C SER A 78 -12.97 -5.94 -12.22
N ALA A 79 -14.13 -6.48 -12.64
CA ALA A 79 -15.10 -7.06 -11.72
C ALA A 79 -14.60 -8.33 -11.00
N GLY A 80 -13.56 -8.98 -11.54
CA GLY A 80 -12.97 -10.19 -10.96
C GLY A 80 -11.73 -9.96 -10.11
N THR A 81 -11.20 -8.74 -10.11
CA THR A 81 -10.01 -8.36 -9.32
C THR A 81 -10.46 -7.55 -8.09
N VAL A 82 -9.82 -7.75 -6.94
CA VAL A 82 -10.07 -6.97 -5.73
C VAL A 82 -8.75 -6.59 -5.09
N ILE A 83 -8.58 -5.29 -4.81
CA ILE A 83 -7.47 -4.77 -4.02
C ILE A 83 -7.90 -4.57 -2.57
N SER A 84 -7.02 -4.96 -1.67
CA SER A 84 -7.11 -4.71 -0.24
C SER A 84 -5.76 -4.21 0.28
N ILE A 85 -5.78 -3.42 1.35
CA ILE A 85 -4.58 -2.96 2.04
C ILE A 85 -4.57 -3.44 3.49
N GLY A 86 -3.38 -3.57 4.07
CA GLY A 86 -3.16 -3.94 5.45
C GLY A 86 -2.02 -3.10 6.05
N ALA A 87 -2.09 -2.87 7.35
CA ALA A 87 -0.99 -2.22 8.05
C ALA A 87 0.24 -3.16 8.11
N GLY A 88 1.43 -2.60 7.90
CA GLY A 88 2.69 -3.27 8.24
C GLY A 88 2.74 -3.62 9.73
N THR A 89 3.49 -4.67 10.04
CA THR A 89 3.67 -5.18 11.40
C THR A 89 4.89 -4.60 12.10
N SER A 90 5.82 -3.99 11.35
CA SER A 90 6.97 -3.33 11.95
C SER A 90 6.56 -2.06 12.69
N ALA A 91 7.32 -1.73 13.73
CA ALA A 91 7.23 -0.44 14.38
C ALA A 91 7.57 0.69 13.40
N VAL A 92 7.20 1.93 13.75
CA VAL A 92 7.66 3.11 13.01
C VAL A 92 9.18 3.11 12.93
N ASN A 93 9.72 3.36 11.73
CA ASN A 93 11.13 3.27 11.36
C ASN A 93 11.75 1.87 11.44
N GLY A 94 10.93 0.84 11.63
CA GLY A 94 11.34 -0.55 11.64
C GLY A 94 11.45 -1.14 10.24
N VAL A 95 12.15 -2.28 10.16
CA VAL A 95 12.19 -3.12 8.96
C VAL A 95 10.99 -4.08 9.00
N GLU A 96 10.15 -4.03 7.98
CA GLU A 96 9.00 -4.93 7.80
C GLU A 96 9.47 -6.37 7.53
N GLN A 97 8.66 -7.34 7.95
CA GLN A 97 8.87 -8.74 7.60
C GLN A 97 8.96 -8.92 6.08
N ALA A 98 9.72 -9.92 5.63
CA ALA A 98 9.77 -10.28 4.22
C ALA A 98 8.99 -11.59 4.00
N ILE A 99 8.22 -11.66 2.91
CA ILE A 99 7.63 -12.90 2.42
C ILE A 99 8.55 -13.52 1.37
N SER A 100 8.62 -14.85 1.33
CA SER A 100 9.50 -15.58 0.42
C SER A 100 9.06 -15.54 -1.03
N ASP A 101 7.75 -15.41 -1.25
CA ASP A 101 7.14 -15.38 -2.57
C ASP A 101 5.90 -14.48 -2.57
N ILE A 102 5.57 -13.90 -3.73
CA ILE A 102 4.46 -12.96 -3.93
C ILE A 102 3.10 -13.58 -3.62
N ASN A 103 2.97 -14.91 -3.64
CA ASN A 103 1.70 -15.61 -3.35
C ASN A 103 1.58 -16.01 -1.87
N THR A 104 2.58 -15.71 -1.03
CA THR A 104 2.59 -16.06 0.39
C THR A 104 2.10 -14.89 1.23
N ALA A 105 1.08 -15.11 2.06
CA ALA A 105 0.55 -14.05 2.90
C ALA A 105 1.57 -13.61 3.97
N PRO A 106 1.73 -12.30 4.24
CA PRO A 106 2.52 -11.83 5.38
C PRO A 106 1.83 -12.20 6.70
N SER A 107 2.63 -12.55 7.70
CA SER A 107 2.13 -13.00 9.02
C SER A 107 1.59 -11.82 9.83
N GLY A 108 0.42 -12.00 10.47
CA GLY A 108 -0.14 -10.98 11.37
C GLY A 108 -0.71 -9.74 10.69
N VAL A 109 -0.81 -9.71 9.36
CA VAL A 109 -1.40 -8.60 8.61
C VAL A 109 -2.88 -8.85 8.37
N SER A 110 -3.73 -7.92 8.81
CA SER A 110 -5.16 -7.92 8.52
C SER A 110 -5.45 -7.04 7.30
N PHE A 111 -6.05 -7.62 6.27
CA PHE A 111 -6.40 -6.91 5.03
C PHE A 111 -7.84 -6.42 5.03
N SER A 112 -8.03 -5.19 4.58
CA SER A 112 -9.34 -4.56 4.37
C SER A 112 -9.40 -3.97 2.97
N THR A 113 -10.60 -3.94 2.37
CA THR A 113 -10.80 -3.21 1.11
C THR A 113 -10.63 -1.71 1.28
N ALA A 114 -10.77 -1.20 2.51
CA ALA A 114 -10.56 0.19 2.89
C ALA A 114 -11.09 1.21 1.87
N ASN A 115 -12.28 0.94 1.32
CA ASN A 115 -12.84 1.70 0.21
C ASN A 115 -13.31 3.08 0.69
N GLY A 116 -12.59 4.12 0.27
CA GLY A 116 -12.84 5.49 0.69
C GLY A 116 -12.41 5.77 2.13
N LEU A 117 -12.36 7.07 2.45
CA LEU A 117 -11.83 7.58 3.72
C LEU A 117 -12.58 7.09 4.97
N ALA A 118 -13.88 6.83 4.86
CA ALA A 118 -14.69 6.33 5.98
C ALA A 118 -14.26 4.93 6.45
N ASN A 119 -13.63 4.14 5.56
CA ASN A 119 -13.16 2.80 5.83
C ASN A 119 -11.63 2.74 5.96
N ALA A 120 -10.97 3.90 6.14
CA ALA A 120 -9.53 3.99 6.17
C ALA A 120 -8.93 3.20 7.34
N ILE A 121 -7.74 2.66 7.11
CA ILE A 121 -6.92 2.06 8.15
C ILE A 121 -6.22 3.18 8.91
N ASN A 122 -6.53 3.30 10.21
CA ASN A 122 -5.82 4.21 11.10
C ASN A 122 -4.40 3.71 11.37
N ARG A 123 -3.44 4.63 11.34
CA ARG A 123 -2.02 4.37 11.53
C ARG A 123 -1.48 5.22 12.68
N PRO A 124 -0.36 4.80 13.31
CA PRO A 124 0.32 5.64 14.29
C PRO A 124 0.78 6.96 13.67
N ASN A 125 1.11 7.93 14.52
CA ASN A 125 1.76 9.16 14.04
C ASN A 125 3.13 8.84 13.44
N LEU A 126 3.53 9.61 12.43
CA LEU A 126 4.76 9.40 11.68
C LEU A 126 5.68 10.63 11.81
N PRO A 127 6.71 10.59 12.66
CA PRO A 127 7.63 11.71 12.81
C PRO A 127 8.38 12.04 11.52
N ALA A 128 8.86 13.27 11.42
CA ALA A 128 9.68 13.73 10.30
C ALA A 128 10.85 12.77 10.02
N GLY A 129 11.06 12.43 8.75
CA GLY A 129 12.10 11.52 8.28
C GLY A 129 11.83 10.03 8.50
N GLN A 130 10.80 9.67 9.27
CA GLN A 130 10.50 8.28 9.62
C GLN A 130 9.59 7.62 8.58
N HIS A 131 9.54 6.28 8.60
CA HIS A 131 8.71 5.50 7.70
C HIS A 131 7.88 4.41 8.41
N MET A 132 6.85 3.89 7.73
CA MET A 132 6.15 2.68 8.14
C MET A 132 5.61 1.93 6.92
N ALA A 133 5.42 0.61 7.05
CA ALA A 133 5.04 -0.23 5.94
C ALA A 133 3.52 -0.35 5.74
N ILE A 134 3.13 -0.64 4.51
CA ILE A 134 1.78 -0.98 4.08
C ILE A 134 1.89 -2.23 3.22
N TRP A 135 1.03 -3.20 3.50
CA TRP A 135 0.85 -4.37 2.64
C TRP A 135 -0.33 -4.14 1.70
N VAL A 136 -0.16 -4.54 0.46
CA VAL A 136 -1.19 -4.51 -0.58
C VAL A 136 -1.45 -5.95 -0.99
N ARG A 137 -2.72 -6.35 -1.04
CA ARG A 137 -3.16 -7.64 -1.54
C ARG A 137 -4.01 -7.43 -2.79
N LYS A 138 -3.67 -8.15 -3.86
CA LYS A 138 -4.49 -8.28 -5.07
C LYS A 138 -5.04 -9.70 -5.12
N VAL A 139 -6.36 -9.83 -5.24
CA VAL A 139 -7.02 -11.12 -5.49
C VAL A 139 -7.65 -11.05 -6.88
N THR A 140 -7.24 -11.96 -7.77
CA THR A 140 -7.86 -12.19 -9.08
C THR A 140 -8.67 -13.46 -8.99
N SER A 141 -9.98 -13.37 -9.20
CA SER A 141 -10.88 -14.52 -9.17
C SER A 141 -10.66 -15.43 -10.38
N PRO A 142 -10.86 -16.75 -10.25
CA PRO A 142 -10.78 -17.67 -11.38
C PRO A 142 -11.70 -17.24 -12.53
N GLY A 143 -11.19 -17.33 -13.77
CA GLY A 143 -11.92 -16.94 -14.97
C GLY A 143 -12.07 -15.43 -15.18
N THR A 144 -11.31 -14.60 -14.44
CA THR A 144 -11.33 -13.14 -14.65
C THR A 144 -10.85 -12.82 -16.05
N ALA A 145 -11.69 -12.14 -16.83
CA ALA A 145 -11.29 -11.62 -18.13
C ALA A 145 -10.27 -10.49 -17.95
N GLY A 146 -9.21 -10.49 -18.78
CA GLY A 146 -8.24 -9.40 -18.77
C GLY A 146 -8.90 -8.07 -19.15
N VAL A 147 -8.55 -7.01 -18.43
CA VAL A 147 -8.91 -5.63 -18.78
C VAL A 147 -7.70 -4.92 -19.36
N SER A 148 -7.92 -4.01 -20.33
CA SER A 148 -6.84 -3.29 -21.02
C SER A 148 -6.05 -2.34 -20.09
N VAL A 149 -6.66 -1.92 -18.98
CA VAL A 149 -6.03 -1.16 -17.91
C VAL A 149 -6.58 -1.66 -16.59
N ASP A 150 -5.73 -2.27 -15.76
CA ASP A 150 -6.04 -2.64 -14.38
C ASP A 150 -5.27 -1.72 -13.43
N ASN A 151 -5.99 -0.87 -12.68
CA ASN A 151 -5.40 0.10 -11.77
C ASN A 151 -6.22 0.26 -10.48
N ALA A 152 -5.52 0.45 -9.36
CA ALA A 152 -6.09 0.96 -8.14
C ALA A 152 -5.25 2.14 -7.65
N VAL A 153 -5.85 3.00 -6.84
CA VAL A 153 -5.18 4.17 -6.26
C VAL A 153 -5.27 4.09 -4.75
N ILE A 154 -4.11 4.00 -4.10
CA ILE A 154 -3.96 4.02 -2.65
C ILE A 154 -3.56 5.44 -2.23
N GLU A 155 -4.28 6.01 -1.27
CA GLU A 155 -4.00 7.34 -0.75
C GLU A 155 -3.70 7.30 0.75
N THR A 156 -2.78 8.18 1.16
CA THR A 156 -2.45 8.43 2.55
C THR A 156 -2.88 9.84 2.87
N ARG A 157 -3.79 9.96 3.83
CA ARG A 157 -4.22 11.23 4.38
C ARG A 157 -3.65 11.41 5.77
N VAL A 158 -3.36 12.66 6.08
CA VAL A 158 -3.04 13.12 7.43
C VAL A 158 -4.00 14.24 7.78
N ASP A 159 -4.37 14.30 9.05
CA ASP A 159 -5.16 15.40 9.57
C ASP A 159 -4.41 16.01 10.75
N TYR A 160 -4.52 17.33 10.85
CA TYR A 160 -3.96 18.09 11.96
C TYR A 160 -5.00 18.21 13.07
N VAL A 161 -4.56 18.04 14.31
CA VAL A 161 -5.34 18.42 15.49
C VAL A 161 -4.73 19.73 16.00
N PRO A 162 -5.42 20.88 15.90
CA PRO A 162 -4.99 22.08 16.58
C PRO A 162 -4.95 21.83 18.09
N ASP A 163 -3.84 22.22 18.72
CA ASP A 163 -3.73 22.27 20.18
C ASP A 163 -4.79 23.21 20.79
#